data_AF-A0A1C5CMX2-F1
#
_entry.id   AF-A0A1C5CMX2-F1
#
_cell.length_a   1.000
_cell.length_b   1.000
_cell.length_c   1.000
_cell.angle_alpha   90.00
_cell.angle_beta   90.00
_cell.angle_gamma   90.00
#
_symmetry.space_group_name_H-M   'P 1'
#
loop_
_entity.id
_entity.type
_entity.pdbx_description
1 polymer ?
#
loop_
_entity_poly.entity_id
_entity_poly.type
_entity_poly.pdbx_seq_one_letter_code
_entity_poly.pdbx_strand_id
1 'polypeptide(L)'
;MKWGQKSGIEVSNHLKWIANEFPVTLLMVGVELAEKGLFGEGTNGRDTALAQTGRRTTRLGLRPFTIDAEAGRREWRQMLLALEQRVVLTDKHPGMLADDLSDYLFARSTGHIGSLMTLINRGCQRAVRTGAERLDQELMDRVKNDEASEAARLELQAALEKKRLTSRPRSRGRRAA
;
A
#
# COMPACT_ATOMS: atom_id res chain seq x y z
N MET A 1 17.80 -25.22 7.34
CA MET A 1 16.46 -25.74 6.99
C MET A 1 15.86 -24.88 5.89
N LYS A 2 15.59 -25.43 4.69
CA LYS A 2 14.95 -24.71 3.57
C LYS A 2 13.42 -24.90 3.65
N TRP A 3 12.69 -23.90 4.13
CA TRP A 3 11.23 -23.90 4.28
C TRP A 3 10.60 -22.98 3.23
N GLY A 4 10.15 -23.51 2.08
CA GLY A 4 9.32 -22.71 1.16
C GLY A 4 9.12 -23.24 -0.25
N GLN A 5 10.12 -23.92 -0.84
CA GLN A 5 10.02 -24.30 -2.25
C GLN A 5 9.13 -25.51 -2.53
N LYS A 6 9.01 -26.47 -1.60
CA LYS A 6 8.17 -27.67 -1.81
C LYS A 6 6.68 -27.36 -1.77
N SER A 7 6.23 -26.41 -0.94
CA SER A 7 4.78 -26.11 -0.81
C SER A 7 4.23 -25.26 -1.96
N GLY A 8 5.03 -24.35 -2.53
CA GLY A 8 4.57 -23.47 -3.62
C GLY A 8 4.22 -24.24 -4.91
N ILE A 9 4.97 -25.29 -5.23
CA ILE A 9 4.76 -26.12 -6.42
C ILE A 9 3.48 -26.96 -6.29
N GLU A 10 3.25 -27.54 -5.11
CA GLU A 10 2.06 -28.35 -4.81
C GLU A 10 0.77 -27.51 -4.92
N VAL A 11 0.78 -26.31 -4.34
CA VAL A 11 -0.34 -25.35 -4.45
C VAL A 11 -0.58 -24.93 -5.91
N SER A 12 0.49 -24.65 -6.66
CA SER A 12 0.37 -24.29 -8.09
C SER A 12 -0.29 -25.40 -8.91
N ASN A 13 0.03 -26.67 -8.63
CA ASN A 13 -0.58 -27.80 -9.33
C ASN A 13 -2.07 -27.99 -8.99
N HIS A 14 -2.46 -27.79 -7.73
CA HIS A 14 -3.88 -27.80 -7.36
C HIS A 14 -4.66 -26.68 -8.05
N LEU A 15 -4.10 -25.47 -8.11
CA LEU A 15 -4.73 -24.34 -8.80
C LEU A 15 -4.89 -24.62 -10.31
N LYS A 16 -3.93 -25.31 -10.95
CA LYS A 16 -4.05 -25.74 -12.35
C LYS A 16 -5.21 -26.70 -12.56
N TRP A 17 -5.33 -27.71 -11.69
CA TRP A 17 -6.42 -28.68 -11.80
C TRP A 17 -7.78 -27.97 -11.71
N ILE A 18 -7.97 -27.10 -10.72
CA ILE A 18 -9.20 -26.32 -10.55
C ILE A 18 -9.49 -25.45 -11.79
N ALA A 19 -8.47 -24.74 -12.29
CA ALA A 19 -8.62 -23.84 -13.45
C ALA A 19 -8.93 -24.57 -14.77
N ASN A 20 -8.55 -25.84 -14.88
CA ASN A 20 -8.81 -26.64 -16.08
C ASN A 20 -10.14 -27.40 -16.00
N GLU A 21 -10.51 -27.88 -14.81
CA GLU A 21 -11.69 -28.73 -14.61
C GLU A 21 -12.98 -27.91 -14.49
N PHE A 22 -12.90 -26.72 -13.91
CA PHE A 22 -14.08 -25.88 -13.65
C PHE A 22 -14.02 -24.56 -14.44
N PRO A 23 -15.17 -24.05 -14.92
CA PRO A 23 -15.25 -22.74 -15.57
C PRO A 23 -15.23 -21.62 -14.51
N VAL A 24 -14.10 -21.47 -13.81
CA VAL A 24 -13.92 -20.51 -12.72
C VAL A 24 -12.88 -19.44 -13.06
N THR A 25 -13.05 -18.25 -12.48
CA THR A 25 -12.05 -17.18 -12.52
C THR A 25 -11.26 -17.19 -11.22
N LEU A 26 -9.94 -17.37 -11.30
CA LEU A 26 -9.06 -17.38 -10.12
C LEU A 26 -8.44 -15.99 -9.91
N LEU A 27 -8.72 -15.38 -8.75
CA LEU A 27 -8.03 -14.18 -8.28
C LEU A 27 -7.01 -14.56 -7.21
N MET A 28 -5.73 -14.33 -7.50
CA MET A 28 -4.63 -14.64 -6.58
C MET A 28 -4.06 -13.32 -6.02
N VAL A 29 -4.08 -13.16 -4.70
CA VAL A 29 -3.59 -11.97 -4.00
C VAL A 29 -2.53 -12.38 -2.97
N GLY A 30 -1.38 -11.71 -2.99
CA GLY A 30 -0.33 -11.96 -2.02
C GLY A 30 0.95 -11.18 -2.32
N VAL A 31 1.92 -11.31 -1.43
CA VAL A 31 3.21 -10.62 -1.50
C VAL A 31 4.24 -11.56 -2.12
N GLU A 32 5.00 -11.05 -3.09
CA GLU A 32 6.10 -11.77 -3.77
C GLU A 32 5.67 -13.08 -4.41
N LEU A 33 4.43 -13.15 -4.92
CA LEU A 33 3.86 -14.37 -5.51
C LEU A 33 4.75 -14.96 -6.64
N ALA A 34 5.38 -14.10 -7.44
CA ALA A 34 6.29 -14.52 -8.49
C ALA A 34 7.56 -15.20 -7.94
N GLU A 35 8.18 -14.59 -6.93
CA GLU A 35 9.43 -15.07 -6.32
C GLU A 35 9.21 -16.34 -5.49
N LYS A 36 8.00 -16.52 -4.95
CA LYS A 36 7.57 -17.73 -4.26
C LYS A 36 7.18 -18.87 -5.22
N GLY A 37 7.42 -18.72 -6.53
CA GLY A 37 7.23 -19.77 -7.53
C GLY A 37 5.77 -20.01 -7.93
N LEU A 38 4.84 -19.11 -7.59
CA LEU A 38 3.44 -19.23 -8.04
C LEU A 38 3.32 -19.03 -9.55
N PHE A 39 4.17 -18.16 -10.10
CA PHE A 39 4.25 -17.83 -11.53
C PHE A 39 5.58 -18.25 -12.16
N GLY A 40 6.55 -18.67 -11.34
CA GLY A 40 7.96 -18.85 -11.69
C GLY A 40 8.29 -20.24 -12.21
N GLU A 41 8.95 -20.24 -13.36
CA GLU A 41 9.44 -21.36 -14.16
C GLU A 41 10.42 -22.24 -13.37
N GLY A 42 10.28 -23.56 -13.50
CA GLY A 42 11.26 -24.49 -12.94
C GLY A 42 12.65 -24.17 -13.49
N THR A 43 13.60 -23.85 -12.60
CA THR A 43 15.00 -23.56 -12.94
C THR A 43 15.77 -24.75 -13.50
N ASN A 44 15.10 -25.88 -13.77
CA ASN A 44 15.65 -27.04 -14.43
C ASN A 44 14.68 -27.44 -15.54
N GLY A 45 15.13 -27.43 -16.79
CA GLY A 45 14.35 -27.64 -18.02
C GLY A 45 13.57 -28.96 -18.14
N ARG A 46 12.64 -29.22 -17.23
CA ARG A 46 11.74 -30.39 -17.23
C ARG A 46 10.28 -30.12 -16.84
N ASP A 47 9.89 -28.88 -16.50
CA ASP A 47 8.48 -28.59 -16.14
C ASP A 47 7.77 -27.70 -17.17
N THR A 48 7.43 -28.30 -18.31
CA THR A 48 6.52 -27.73 -19.32
C THR A 48 5.15 -27.38 -18.75
N ALA A 49 4.74 -28.01 -17.64
CA ALA A 49 3.47 -27.76 -16.96
C ALA A 49 3.44 -26.43 -16.17
N LEU A 50 4.59 -25.84 -15.80
CA LEU A 50 4.65 -24.56 -15.06
C LEU A 50 4.59 -23.34 -16.00
N ALA A 51 5.05 -23.50 -17.24
CA ALA A 51 4.98 -22.48 -18.29
C ALA A 51 3.54 -22.10 -18.70
N GLN A 52 2.54 -22.93 -18.40
CA GLN A 52 1.16 -22.71 -18.79
C GLN A 52 0.39 -21.77 -17.84
N THR A 53 0.66 -21.80 -16.53
CA THR A 53 -0.01 -20.93 -15.54
C THR A 53 0.40 -19.48 -15.72
N GLY A 54 1.69 -19.21 -15.93
CA GLY A 54 2.19 -17.87 -16.22
C GLY A 54 1.61 -17.28 -17.51
N ARG A 55 1.39 -18.11 -18.54
CA ARG A 55 0.74 -17.68 -19.81
C ARG A 55 -0.77 -17.45 -19.70
N ARG A 56 -1.42 -17.92 -18.62
CA ARG A 56 -2.87 -17.79 -18.38
C ARG A 56 -3.22 -16.76 -17.31
N THR A 57 -2.21 -16.17 -16.65
CA THR A 57 -2.40 -15.25 -15.53
C THR A 57 -1.85 -13.87 -15.88
N THR A 58 -2.65 -12.82 -15.66
CA THR A 58 -2.17 -11.44 -15.78
C THR A 58 -1.67 -10.97 -14.41
N ARG A 59 -0.39 -10.62 -14.31
CA ARG A 59 0.17 -10.06 -13.08
C ARG A 59 -0.19 -8.57 -12.99
N LEU A 60 -0.91 -8.21 -11.93
CA LEU A 60 -1.16 -6.82 -11.55
C LEU A 60 -0.37 -6.52 -10.28
N GLY A 61 0.60 -5.60 -10.38
CA GLY A 61 1.41 -5.18 -9.25
C GLY A 61 0.78 -4.01 -8.51
N LEU A 62 0.65 -4.13 -7.19
CA LEU A 62 0.31 -3.02 -6.30
C LEU A 62 1.61 -2.44 -5.76
N ARG A 63 2.11 -1.38 -6.40
CA ARG A 63 3.32 -0.68 -5.96
C ARG A 63 2.97 0.32 -4.86
N PRO A 64 3.91 0.65 -3.97
CA PRO A 64 3.76 1.79 -3.06
C PRO A 64 3.54 3.08 -3.86
N PHE A 65 2.79 4.01 -3.28
CA PHE A 65 2.66 5.36 -3.83
C PHE A 65 4.01 6.08 -3.81
N THR A 66 4.26 6.93 -4.81
CA THR A 66 5.47 7.75 -4.91
C THR A 66 5.13 9.24 -4.92
N ILE A 67 6.11 10.07 -4.54
CA ILE A 67 5.97 11.55 -4.51
C ILE A 67 7.09 12.26 -5.26
N ASP A 68 7.88 11.49 -6.00
CA ASP A 68 8.96 11.95 -6.88
C ASP A 68 8.41 12.74 -8.07
N ALA A 69 7.29 12.28 -8.63
CA ALA A 69 6.59 12.92 -9.73
C ALA A 69 5.24 13.51 -9.31
N GLU A 70 4.80 14.52 -10.05
CA GLU A 70 3.51 15.18 -9.83
C GLU A 70 2.32 14.22 -9.99
N ALA A 71 2.42 13.23 -10.89
CA ALA A 71 1.40 12.19 -11.03
C ALA A 71 1.24 11.37 -9.74
N GLY A 72 2.35 10.89 -9.17
CA GLY A 72 2.35 10.14 -7.90
C GLY A 72 1.79 10.97 -6.73
N ARG A 73 2.12 12.26 -6.64
CA ARG A 73 1.52 13.17 -5.64
C ARG A 73 0.01 13.30 -5.78
N ARG A 74 -0.52 13.32 -7.01
CA ARG A 74 -1.97 13.35 -7.25
C ARG A 74 -2.62 12.04 -6.83
N GLU A 75 -2.02 10.90 -7.19
CA GLU A 75 -2.51 9.57 -6.80
C GLU A 75 -2.53 9.41 -5.27
N TRP A 76 -1.45 9.81 -4.61
CA TRP A 76 -1.35 9.85 -3.15
C TRP A 76 -2.45 10.71 -2.53
N ARG A 77 -2.62 11.95 -3.01
CA ARG A 77 -3.67 12.84 -2.50
C ARG A 77 -5.08 12.27 -2.74
N GLN A 78 -5.33 11.64 -3.89
CA GLN A 78 -6.62 10.99 -4.16
C GLN A 78 -6.90 9.85 -3.18
N MET A 79 -5.89 9.05 -2.85
CA MET A 79 -6.01 8.02 -1.81
C MET A 79 -6.38 8.64 -0.46
N LEU A 80 -5.69 9.69 -0.04
CA LEU A 80 -5.97 10.36 1.24
C LEU A 80 -7.38 10.96 1.30
N LEU A 81 -7.86 11.59 0.21
CA LEU A 81 -9.24 12.07 0.12
C LEU A 81 -10.26 10.93 0.27
N ALA A 82 -10.01 9.79 -0.39
CA ALA A 82 -10.91 8.64 -0.33
C ALA A 82 -10.97 8.01 1.08
N LEU A 83 -9.89 8.13 1.85
CA LEU A 83 -9.85 7.71 3.26
C LEU A 83 -10.53 8.74 4.17
N GLU A 84 -10.30 10.02 3.96
CA GLU A 84 -10.90 11.10 4.76
C GLU A 84 -12.43 11.07 4.72
N GLN A 85 -13.02 10.71 3.58
CA GLN A 85 -14.45 10.49 3.44
C GLN A 85 -14.98 9.38 4.35
N ARG A 86 -14.16 8.35 4.62
CA ARG A 86 -14.52 7.18 5.42
C ARG A 86 -14.25 7.35 6.92
N VAL A 87 -13.45 8.35 7.31
CA VAL A 87 -13.25 8.69 8.72
C VAL A 87 -14.56 9.24 9.30
N VAL A 88 -14.93 8.78 10.49
CA VAL A 88 -16.20 9.10 11.17
C VAL A 88 -16.00 9.91 12.47
N LEU A 89 -14.87 10.59 12.61
CA LEU A 89 -14.62 11.48 13.75
C LEU A 89 -15.40 12.80 13.61
N THR A 90 -15.95 13.33 14.71
CA THR A 90 -16.89 14.45 14.72
C THR A 90 -16.32 15.74 14.13
N ASP A 91 -15.09 16.09 14.49
CA ASP A 91 -14.38 17.32 14.10
C ASP A 91 -13.48 17.07 12.87
N LYS A 92 -13.77 16.05 12.06
CA LYS A 92 -13.10 15.87 10.78
C LYS A 92 -13.47 17.03 9.85
N HIS A 93 -12.49 17.49 9.08
CA HIS A 93 -12.69 18.55 8.10
C HIS A 93 -12.04 18.19 6.76
N PRO A 94 -12.49 18.81 5.65
CA PRO A 94 -11.83 18.65 4.35
C PRO A 94 -10.35 19.00 4.45
N GLY A 95 -9.49 18.13 3.92
CA GLY A 95 -8.05 18.32 3.90
C GLY A 95 -7.30 17.87 5.16
N MET A 96 -8.00 17.41 6.21
CA MET A 96 -7.38 16.87 7.44
C MET A 96 -6.32 15.81 7.13
N LEU A 97 -6.62 14.83 6.26
CA LEU A 97 -5.64 13.85 5.82
C LEU A 97 -4.90 14.34 4.58
N ALA A 98 -5.65 14.83 3.58
CA ALA A 98 -5.13 15.05 2.23
C ALA A 98 -4.21 16.28 2.09
N ASP A 99 -4.29 17.23 3.02
CA ASP A 99 -3.55 18.48 2.96
C ASP A 99 -2.71 18.69 4.23
N ASP A 100 -3.29 18.59 5.42
CA ASP A 100 -2.59 18.86 6.69
C ASP A 100 -1.59 17.75 7.02
N LEU A 101 -2.05 16.49 6.98
CA LEU A 101 -1.25 15.32 7.31
C LEU A 101 -0.59 14.63 6.11
N SER A 102 -0.68 15.19 4.90
CA SER A 102 -0.23 14.49 3.68
C SER A 102 1.25 14.05 3.74
N ASP A 103 2.15 14.97 4.09
CA ASP A 103 3.59 14.68 4.21
C ASP A 103 3.87 13.75 5.39
N TYR A 104 3.19 13.99 6.51
CA TYR A 104 3.30 13.15 7.70
C TYR A 104 2.90 11.70 7.44
N LEU A 105 1.74 11.46 6.84
CA LEU A 105 1.25 10.13 6.53
C LEU A 105 2.13 9.43 5.49
N PHE A 106 2.72 10.17 4.55
CA PHE A 106 3.69 9.59 3.62
C PHE A 106 4.95 9.15 4.35
N ALA A 107 5.51 9.98 5.23
CA ALA A 107 6.66 9.62 6.06
C ALA A 107 6.39 8.38 6.92
N ARG A 108 5.19 8.29 7.51
CA ARG A 108 4.80 7.21 8.42
C ARG A 108 4.41 5.91 7.73
N SER A 109 4.21 5.91 6.41
CA SER A 109 3.78 4.72 5.66
C SER A 109 4.71 4.35 4.51
N THR A 110 5.68 5.20 4.17
CA THR A 110 6.54 5.06 2.99
C THR A 110 5.77 4.84 1.67
N GLY A 111 4.53 5.32 1.61
CA GLY A 111 3.63 5.12 0.47
C GLY A 111 2.96 3.74 0.42
N HIS A 112 3.17 2.86 1.40
CA HIS A 112 2.51 1.55 1.46
C HIS A 112 1.09 1.67 1.99
N ILE A 113 0.11 1.27 1.17
CA ILE A 113 -1.32 1.34 1.52
C ILE A 113 -1.67 0.55 2.80
N GLY A 114 -1.06 -0.62 3.02
CA GLY A 114 -1.31 -1.44 4.21
C GLY A 114 -0.87 -0.73 5.50
N SER A 115 0.31 -0.12 5.48
CA SER A 115 0.87 0.68 6.57
C SER A 115 0.04 1.93 6.84
N LEU A 116 -0.40 2.63 5.78
CA LEU A 116 -1.29 3.78 5.88
C LEU A 116 -2.63 3.43 6.54
N MET A 117 -3.28 2.37 6.06
CA MET A 117 -4.56 1.91 6.61
C MET A 117 -4.44 1.50 8.08
N THR A 118 -3.37 0.78 8.42
CA THR A 118 -3.09 0.40 9.81
C THR A 118 -2.94 1.62 10.71
N LEU A 119 -2.18 2.62 10.27
CA LEU A 119 -1.96 3.85 11.01
C LEU A 119 -3.25 4.66 11.21
N ILE A 120 -4.04 4.86 10.15
CA ILE A 120 -5.31 5.62 10.23
C ILE A 120 -6.30 4.90 11.14
N ASN A 121 -6.45 3.58 11.02
CA ASN A 121 -7.36 2.82 11.86
C ASN A 121 -6.97 2.90 13.33
N ARG A 122 -5.69 2.72 13.66
CA ARG A 122 -5.18 2.86 15.03
C ARG A 122 -5.29 4.29 15.55
N GLY A 123 -5.08 5.28 14.68
CA GLY A 123 -5.31 6.70 14.98
C GLY A 123 -6.75 6.98 15.37
N CYS A 124 -7.71 6.52 14.57
CA CYS A 124 -9.14 6.66 14.88
C CYS A 124 -9.51 5.96 16.19
N GLN A 125 -9.02 4.73 16.42
CA GLN A 125 -9.23 4.03 17.69
C GLN A 125 -8.69 4.80 18.89
N ARG A 126 -7.50 5.40 18.75
CA ARG A 126 -6.92 6.24 19.80
C ARG A 126 -7.75 7.50 20.03
N ALA A 127 -8.16 8.17 18.95
CA ALA A 127 -8.99 9.38 19.02
C ALA A 127 -10.29 9.13 19.80
N VAL A 128 -11.01 8.06 19.45
CA VAL A 128 -12.20 7.61 20.20
C VAL A 128 -11.89 7.36 21.68
N ARG A 129 -10.80 6.67 21.99
CA ARG A 129 -10.43 6.36 23.39
C ARG A 129 -10.04 7.61 24.20
N THR A 130 -9.44 8.61 23.58
CA THR A 130 -8.99 9.84 24.26
C THR A 130 -10.00 10.98 24.16
N GLY A 131 -11.14 10.78 23.48
CA GLY A 131 -12.11 11.84 23.19
C GLY A 131 -11.61 12.88 22.19
N ALA A 132 -10.56 12.59 21.44
CA ALA A 132 -10.16 13.48 20.35
C ALA A 132 -11.09 13.25 19.16
N GLU A 133 -11.55 14.35 18.56
CA GLU A 133 -12.55 14.30 17.50
C GLU A 133 -11.97 14.51 16.09
N ARG A 134 -10.65 14.51 15.96
CA ARG A 134 -9.92 14.60 14.69
C ARG A 134 -8.58 13.88 14.77
N LEU A 135 -7.94 13.69 13.61
CA LEU A 135 -6.57 13.20 13.52
C LEU A 135 -5.63 14.38 13.27
N ASP A 136 -4.67 14.56 14.16
CA ASP A 136 -3.57 15.51 14.02
C ASP A 136 -2.22 14.82 14.32
N GLN A 137 -1.12 15.54 14.08
CA GLN A 137 0.20 14.98 14.25
C GLN A 137 0.48 14.58 15.71
N GLU A 138 0.02 15.35 16.70
CA GLU A 138 0.24 15.07 18.12
C GLU A 138 -0.40 13.74 18.53
N LEU A 139 -1.65 13.52 18.11
CA LEU A 139 -2.34 12.26 18.36
C LEU A 139 -1.64 11.10 17.66
N MET A 140 -1.27 11.30 16.39
CA MET A 140 -0.72 10.25 15.54
C MET A 140 0.71 9.86 15.93
N ASP A 141 1.49 10.75 16.54
CA ASP A 141 2.83 10.43 17.06
C ASP A 141 2.79 9.43 18.22
N ARG A 142 1.63 9.28 18.87
CA ARG A 142 1.40 8.31 19.94
C ARG A 142 0.90 6.96 19.40
N VAL A 143 0.74 6.82 18.09
CA VAL A 143 0.27 5.60 17.42
C VAL A 143 1.47 4.87 16.84
N LYS A 144 1.64 3.59 17.17
CA LYS A 144 2.69 2.75 16.57
C LYS A 144 2.28 2.27 15.18
N ASN A 145 3.22 2.21 14.24
CA ASN A 145 3.03 1.56 12.94
C ASN A 145 3.88 0.28 12.80
N ASP A 146 3.99 -0.27 11.59
CA ASP A 146 4.88 -1.39 11.29
C ASP A 146 6.37 -0.99 11.32
N GLU A 147 7.21 -1.97 11.63
CA GLU A 147 8.66 -1.80 11.81
C GLU A 147 9.34 -1.26 10.55
N ALA A 148 8.95 -1.75 9.36
CA ALA A 148 9.56 -1.35 8.10
C ALA A 148 9.33 0.14 7.80
N SER A 149 8.11 0.63 8.04
CA SER A 149 7.78 2.05 7.87
C SER A 149 8.45 2.93 8.92
N GLU A 150 8.50 2.50 10.19
CA GLU A 150 9.16 3.29 11.25
C GLU A 150 10.69 3.35 11.07
N ALA A 151 11.33 2.29 10.57
CA ALA A 151 12.76 2.29 10.29
C ALA A 151 13.14 3.32 9.19
N ALA A 152 12.32 3.47 8.16
CA ALA A 152 12.54 4.42 7.06
C ALA A 152 12.02 5.84 7.37
N ARG A 153 11.22 6.01 8.43
CA ARG A 153 10.52 7.26 8.75
C ARG A 153 11.47 8.46 8.91
N LEU A 154 12.55 8.31 9.69
CA LEU A 154 13.38 9.44 10.12
C LEU A 154 14.01 10.19 8.94
N GLU A 155 14.55 9.46 7.97
CA GLU A 155 15.15 10.06 6.78
C GLU A 155 14.09 10.77 5.93
N LEU A 156 12.96 10.11 5.70
CA LEU A 156 11.87 10.63 4.87
C LEU A 156 11.21 11.86 5.52
N GLN A 157 10.97 11.81 6.82
CA GLN A 157 10.44 12.92 7.61
C GLN A 157 11.39 14.13 7.55
N ALA A 158 12.69 13.93 7.74
CA ALA A 158 13.67 15.01 7.65
C ALA A 158 13.73 15.63 6.24
N ALA A 159 13.57 14.84 5.18
CA ALA A 159 13.53 15.34 3.81
C ALA A 159 12.27 16.18 3.52
N LEU A 160 11.12 15.76 4.06
CA LEU A 160 9.84 16.47 3.94
C LEU A 160 9.82 17.76 4.77
N GLU A 161 10.31 17.73 6.01
CA GLU A 161 10.43 18.90 6.89
C GLU A 161 11.35 19.98 6.29
N LYS A 162 12.47 19.55 5.68
CA LYS A 162 13.39 20.44 4.95
C LYS A 162 12.85 20.89 3.59
N LYS A 163 11.61 20.51 3.23
CA LYS A 163 10.96 20.81 1.94
C LYS A 163 11.78 20.38 0.71
N ARG A 164 12.66 19.39 0.87
CA ARG A 164 13.40 18.78 -0.24
C ARG A 164 12.51 17.80 -1.01
N LEU A 165 11.54 17.23 -0.31
CA LEU A 165 10.44 16.45 -0.87
C LEU A 165 9.11 17.05 -0.41
N THR A 166 8.05 16.77 -1.15
CA THR A 166 6.67 16.98 -0.70
C THR A 166 5.75 15.99 -1.39
N SER A 167 4.77 15.51 -0.64
CA SER A 167 3.67 14.70 -1.12
C SER A 167 2.52 15.53 -1.70
N ARG A 168 2.50 16.84 -1.44
CA ARG A 168 1.43 17.73 -1.87
C ARG A 168 1.56 18.02 -3.38
N PRO A 169 0.51 17.80 -4.18
CA PRO A 169 0.53 18.16 -5.59
C PRO A 169 0.60 19.67 -5.77
N ARG A 170 1.20 20.13 -6.87
CA ARG A 170 1.20 21.55 -7.21
C ARG A 170 -0.24 22.01 -7.43
N SER A 171 -0.62 23.12 -6.80
CA SER A 171 -1.92 23.72 -7.10
C SER A 171 -1.95 24.03 -8.60
N ARG A 172 -3.01 23.59 -9.29
CA ARG A 172 -3.27 24.09 -10.63
C ARG A 172 -3.62 25.56 -10.44
N GLY A 173 -2.64 26.44 -10.65
CA GLY A 173 -2.87 27.86 -10.70
C GLY A 173 -4.11 28.10 -11.55
N ARG A 174 -5.09 28.82 -10.98
CA ARG A 174 -6.31 29.22 -11.66
C ARG A 174 -5.88 29.84 -12.99
N ARG A 175 -6.08 29.15 -14.12
CA ARG A 175 -5.89 29.75 -15.45
C ARG A 175 -6.78 30.98 -15.44
N ALA A 176 -6.18 32.16 -15.44
CA ALA A 176 -6.92 33.40 -15.64
C ALA A 176 -7.70 33.23 -16.94
N ALA A 177 -9.01 33.40 -16.84
CA ALA A 177 -9.92 33.49 -17.97
C ALA A 177 -9.57 34.72 -18.81
#